data_AF-A0A4W5JWB5-F1
#
_entry.id   AF-A0A4W5JWB5-F1
#
_cell.length_a   1.000
_cell.length_b   1.000
_cell.length_c   1.000
_cell.angle_alpha   90.00
_cell.angle_beta   90.00
_cell.angle_gamma   90.00
#
_symmetry.space_group_name_H-M   'P 1'
#
loop_
_entity.id
_entity.type
_entity.pdbx_description
1 polymer ?
#
loop_
_entity_poly.entity_id
_entity_poly.type
_entity_poly.pdbx_seq_one_letter_code
_entity_poly.pdbx_strand_id
1 'polypeptide(L)'
;MIEIELNTTDVTVIDQLRAILRNATYPVRINNLIQITGVNMSTVCYPNGTGFQCRCEDQYRWSCDQCVSYGKCDNITSDTCGCINAIPPDGQYCQSVQHQSKNQHPHTFDFC
;
A
#
# COMPACT_ATOMS: atom_id res chain seq x y z
N MET A 1 -7.41 12.49 -3.37
CA MET A 1 -6.61 11.39 -3.95
C MET A 1 -7.60 10.43 -4.57
N ILE A 2 -7.31 9.87 -5.74
CA ILE A 2 -8.16 8.85 -6.36
C ILE A 2 -7.44 7.53 -6.18
N GLU A 3 -8.19 6.50 -5.77
CA GLU A 3 -7.68 5.16 -5.53
C GLU A 3 -8.15 4.25 -6.66
N ILE A 4 -7.26 3.38 -7.13
CA ILE A 4 -7.53 2.46 -8.24
C ILE A 4 -6.98 1.10 -7.82
N GLU A 5 -7.86 0.11 -7.78
CA GLU A 5 -7.49 -1.29 -7.56
C GLU A 5 -7.31 -1.99 -8.92
N LEU A 6 -6.23 -2.78 -9.05
CA LEU A 6 -5.95 -3.56 -10.24
C LEU A 6 -5.74 -5.02 -9.83
N ASN A 7 -6.63 -5.89 -10.30
CA ASN A 7 -6.53 -7.34 -10.08
C ASN A 7 -6.01 -8.01 -11.34
N THR A 8 -4.83 -8.61 -11.24
CA THR A 8 -4.18 -9.38 -12.31
C THR A 8 -3.56 -10.65 -11.74
N THR A 9 -3.55 -11.71 -12.53
CA THR A 9 -2.84 -12.97 -12.21
C THR A 9 -1.41 -12.98 -12.75
N ASP A 10 -1.10 -12.07 -13.69
CA ASP A 10 0.21 -11.97 -14.32
C ASP A 10 1.05 -10.89 -13.63
N VAL A 11 2.07 -11.33 -12.90
CA VAL A 11 3.03 -10.46 -12.20
C VAL A 11 3.80 -9.54 -13.15
N THR A 12 3.95 -9.93 -14.43
CA THR A 12 4.66 -9.11 -15.42
C THR A 12 3.91 -7.83 -15.75
N VAL A 13 2.58 -7.83 -15.65
CA VAL A 13 1.74 -6.63 -15.83
C VAL A 13 2.03 -5.60 -14.73
N ILE A 14 2.25 -6.07 -13.49
CA ILE A 14 2.59 -5.20 -12.36
C ILE A 14 3.95 -4.54 -12.59
N ASP A 15 4.95 -5.30 -13.05
CA ASP A 15 6.29 -4.77 -13.32
C ASP A 15 6.30 -3.80 -14.51
N GLN A 16 5.55 -4.11 -15.58
CA GLN A 16 5.37 -3.19 -16.70
C GLN A 16 4.69 -1.89 -16.26
N LEU A 17 3.63 -1.98 -15.46
CA LEU A 17 2.96 -0.81 -14.90
C LEU A 17 3.93 0.03 -14.05
N ARG A 18 4.71 -0.62 -13.18
CA ARG A 18 5.73 0.07 -12.36
C ARG A 18 6.75 0.80 -13.23
N ALA A 19 7.20 0.18 -14.33
CA ALA A 19 8.13 0.81 -15.27
C ALA A 19 7.50 2.01 -16.01
N ILE A 20 6.25 1.88 -16.46
CA ILE A 20 5.52 2.97 -17.12
C ILE A 20 5.34 4.16 -16.16
N LEU A 21 4.90 3.90 -14.92
CA LEU A 21 4.66 4.96 -13.93
C LEU A 21 5.95 5.69 -13.53
N ARG A 22 7.08 5.00 -13.45
CA ARG A 22 8.40 5.61 -13.18
C ARG A 22 8.93 6.47 -14.32
N ASN A 23 8.62 6.10 -15.56
CA ASN A 23 9.08 6.82 -16.75
C ASN A 23 8.10 7.91 -17.21
N ALA A 24 6.92 8.00 -16.59
CA ALA A 24 5.94 9.02 -16.92
C ALA A 24 6.38 10.41 -16.44
N THR A 25 6.24 11.41 -17.31
CA THR A 25 6.50 12.81 -16.95
C THR A 25 5.21 13.47 -16.50
N TYR A 26 5.16 13.88 -15.23
CA TYR A 26 4.01 14.57 -14.64
C TYR A 26 4.19 16.11 -14.67
N PRO A 27 3.09 16.89 -14.77
CA PRO A 27 1.71 16.46 -14.79
C PRO A 27 1.23 15.96 -16.17
N VAL A 28 0.47 14.86 -16.19
CA VAL A 28 -0.19 14.35 -17.40
C VAL A 28 -1.57 14.98 -17.52
N ARG A 29 -1.80 15.70 -18.62
CA ARG A 29 -3.06 16.40 -18.86
C ARG A 29 -4.04 15.48 -19.58
N ILE A 30 -5.12 15.09 -18.91
CA ILE A 30 -6.17 14.22 -19.49
C ILE A 30 -7.14 15.06 -20.31
N ASN A 31 -7.50 16.25 -19.81
CA ASN A 31 -8.26 17.26 -20.53
C ASN A 31 -7.98 18.65 -19.93
N ASN A 32 -8.77 19.66 -20.34
CA ASN A 32 -8.56 21.04 -19.88
C ASN A 32 -8.78 21.23 -18.36
N LEU A 33 -9.54 20.35 -17.72
CA LEU A 33 -9.94 20.43 -16.30
C LEU A 33 -9.17 19.43 -15.41
N ILE A 34 -8.73 18.29 -15.96
CA ILE A 34 -8.17 17.17 -15.20
C ILE A 34 -6.68 17.02 -15.54
N GLN A 35 -5.86 17.14 -14.50
CA GLN A 35 -4.42 16.89 -14.55
C GLN A 35 -4.05 15.85 -13.50
N ILE A 36 -3.31 14.84 -13.94
CA ILE A 36 -2.69 13.86 -13.05
C ILE A 36 -1.33 14.43 -12.66
N THR A 37 -1.17 14.78 -11.38
CA THR A 37 0.07 15.36 -10.85
C THR A 37 1.09 14.30 -10.41
N GLY A 38 0.65 13.07 -10.21
CA GLY A 38 1.48 11.93 -9.87
C GLY A 38 0.62 10.70 -9.63
N VAL A 39 1.25 9.53 -9.77
CA VAL A 39 0.64 8.23 -9.48
C VAL A 39 1.66 7.43 -8.70
N ASN A 40 1.29 7.00 -7.49
CA ASN A 40 2.13 6.17 -6.65
C ASN A 40 1.40 4.86 -6.37
N MET A 41 2.13 3.76 -6.53
CA MET A 41 1.68 2.46 -6.06
C MET A 41 1.97 2.38 -4.56
N SER A 42 0.97 2.02 -3.75
CA SER A 42 1.10 1.94 -2.28
C SER A 42 1.17 0.51 -1.78
N THR A 43 0.41 -0.40 -2.40
CA THR A 43 0.27 -1.80 -2.00
C THR A 43 0.42 -2.72 -3.21
N VAL A 44 1.13 -3.83 -3.03
CA VAL A 44 1.25 -4.92 -4.00
C VAL A 44 0.90 -6.24 -3.31
N CYS A 45 -0.08 -6.97 -3.84
CA CYS A 45 -0.46 -8.29 -3.34
C CYS A 45 -0.05 -9.38 -4.34
N TYR A 46 0.43 -10.51 -3.83
CA TYR A 46 0.79 -11.67 -4.64
C TYR A 46 0.43 -12.98 -3.93
N PRO A 47 0.15 -14.05 -4.67
CA PRO A 47 -0.09 -15.36 -4.07
C PRO A 47 1.16 -15.88 -3.36
N ASN A 48 1.02 -16.33 -2.12
CA ASN A 48 2.10 -16.93 -1.32
C ASN A 48 1.58 -18.23 -0.67
N GLY A 49 1.99 -19.37 -1.24
CA GLY A 49 1.51 -20.68 -0.82
C GLY A 49 0.00 -20.84 -1.04
N THR A 50 -0.74 -21.11 0.03
CA THR A 50 -2.21 -21.26 0.01
C THR A 50 -2.96 -19.96 0.24
N GLY A 51 -2.26 -18.84 0.47
CA GLY A 51 -2.84 -17.54 0.75
C GLY A 51 -2.29 -16.44 -0.16
N PHE A 52 -2.47 -15.20 0.28
CA PHE A 52 -1.95 -14.02 -0.39
C PHE A 52 -1.07 -13.25 0.58
N GLN A 53 0.00 -12.63 0.08
CA GLN A 53 0.82 -11.72 0.85
C GLN A 53 0.79 -10.34 0.19
N CYS A 54 0.42 -9.32 0.97
CA CYS A 54 0.37 -7.94 0.52
C CYS A 54 1.49 -7.14 1.18
N ARG A 55 2.30 -6.46 0.36
CA ARG A 55 3.42 -5.62 0.78
C ARG A 55 3.19 -4.18 0.40
N CYS A 56 3.60 -3.27 1.27
CA CYS A 56 3.63 -1.86 0.98
C CYS A 56 4.88 -1.50 0.16
N GLU A 57 4.73 -0.54 -0.75
CA GLU A 57 5.86 0.13 -1.39
C GLU A 57 6.60 1.02 -0.39
N ASP A 58 7.81 1.46 -0.76
CA ASP A 58 8.62 2.33 0.09
C ASP A 58 7.87 3.61 0.47
N GLN A 59 8.03 4.07 1.71
CA GLN A 59 7.30 5.21 2.31
C GLN A 59 5.82 4.97 2.65
N TYR A 60 5.30 3.77 2.42
CA TYR A 60 3.95 3.36 2.81
C TYR A 60 3.99 2.24 3.84
N ARG A 61 3.04 2.23 4.78
CA ARG A 61 2.91 1.18 5.80
C ARG A 61 1.45 0.87 6.10
N TRP A 62 1.21 -0.33 6.60
CA TRP A 62 -0.07 -0.71 7.22
C TRP A 62 -0.13 -0.17 8.65
N SER A 63 -1.32 0.19 9.13
CA SER A 63 -1.51 0.54 10.56
C SER A 63 -1.38 -0.69 11.44
N CYS A 64 -1.11 -0.54 12.73
CA CYS A 64 -1.02 -1.70 13.60
C CYS A 64 -2.29 -2.57 13.57
N ASP A 65 -3.47 -1.97 13.62
CA ASP A 65 -4.75 -2.71 13.59
C ASP A 65 -4.81 -3.66 12.39
N GLN A 66 -4.37 -3.18 11.22
CA GLN A 66 -4.31 -3.98 9.99
C GLN A 66 -3.25 -5.09 10.08
N CYS A 67 -2.09 -4.78 10.66
CA CYS A 67 -1.02 -5.75 10.88
C CYS A 67 -1.44 -6.91 11.79
N VAL A 68 -2.23 -6.64 12.83
CA VAL A 68 -2.75 -7.66 13.74
C VAL A 68 -3.90 -8.42 13.08
N SER A 69 -4.86 -7.69 12.48
CA SER A 69 -6.06 -8.27 11.87
C SER A 69 -5.75 -9.19 10.69
N TYR A 70 -4.85 -8.79 9.81
CA TYR A 70 -4.51 -9.52 8.58
C TYR A 70 -3.25 -10.40 8.71
N GLY A 71 -2.63 -10.42 9.89
CA GLY A 71 -1.43 -11.19 10.18
C GLY A 71 -0.20 -10.67 9.46
N LYS A 72 0.64 -9.92 10.16
CA LYS A 72 1.92 -9.42 9.65
C LYS A 72 2.84 -10.54 9.14
N CYS A 73 3.63 -10.24 8.10
CA CYS A 73 4.72 -11.11 7.65
C CYS A 73 6.12 -10.55 7.92
N ASP A 74 6.21 -9.29 8.36
CA ASP A 74 7.43 -8.64 8.79
C ASP A 74 7.29 -8.13 10.24
N ASN A 75 8.41 -7.67 10.82
CA ASN A 75 8.40 -7.14 12.17
C ASN A 75 7.66 -5.81 12.22
N ILE A 76 6.89 -5.59 13.28
CA ILE A 76 6.28 -4.27 13.54
C ILE A 76 7.40 -3.31 13.90
N THR A 77 7.47 -2.20 13.17
CA THR A 77 8.37 -1.09 13.44
C THR A 77 7.52 0.15 13.65
N SER A 78 7.65 0.77 14.82
CA SER A 78 6.86 1.97 15.19
C SER A 78 5.35 1.79 15.01
N ASP A 79 4.81 0.67 15.50
CA ASP A 79 3.37 0.33 15.44
C ASP A 79 2.79 0.29 14.02
N THR A 80 3.66 0.01 13.06
CA THR A 80 3.31 -0.22 11.66
C THR A 80 4.02 -1.46 11.13
N CYS A 81 3.50 -2.06 10.08
CA CYS A 81 4.16 -3.16 9.38
C CYS A 81 4.23 -2.86 7.87
N GLY A 82 5.23 -3.42 7.20
CA GLY A 82 5.38 -3.33 5.77
C GLY A 82 4.60 -4.40 5.02
N CYS A 83 4.14 -5.47 5.70
CA CYS A 83 3.42 -6.53 5.02
C CYS A 83 2.42 -7.33 5.88
N ILE A 84 1.39 -7.85 5.21
CA ILE A 84 0.31 -8.68 5.78
C ILE A 84 0.07 -9.94 4.92
N ASN A 85 -0.53 -10.98 5.49
CA ASN A 85 -0.79 -12.27 4.85
C ASN A 85 -2.26 -12.45 4.38
N ALA A 86 -2.93 -11.34 4.04
CA ALA A 86 -4.27 -11.36 3.46
C ALA A 86 -4.48 -10.18 2.51
N ILE A 87 -5.47 -10.30 1.61
CA ILE A 87 -6.00 -9.19 0.83
C ILE A 87 -7.11 -8.53 1.67
N PRO A 88 -7.01 -7.25 2.04
CA PRO A 88 -8.06 -6.57 2.81
C PRO A 88 -9.38 -6.51 2.02
N PRO A 89 -10.52 -6.91 2.60
CA PRO A 89 -11.79 -7.00 1.88
C PRO A 89 -12.43 -5.65 1.54
N ASP A 90 -12.10 -4.58 2.27
CA ASP A 90 -12.69 -3.24 2.07
C ASP A 90 -11.85 -2.33 1.17
N GLY A 91 -10.97 -2.91 0.34
CA GLY A 91 -10.05 -2.14 -0.51
C GLY A 91 -9.03 -1.32 0.29
N GLN A 92 -8.80 -1.67 1.55
CA GLN A 92 -7.82 -0.97 2.39
C GLN A 92 -6.42 -1.14 1.79
N TYR A 93 -5.64 -0.07 1.82
CA TYR A 93 -4.31 0.01 1.23
C TYR A 93 -3.33 0.70 2.18
N CYS A 94 -2.04 0.57 1.87
CA CYS A 94 -0.97 1.12 2.70
C CYS A 94 -1.00 2.65 2.68
N GLN A 95 -0.93 3.24 3.86
CA GLN A 95 -0.96 4.70 4.02
C GLN A 95 0.46 5.26 4.04
N SER A 96 0.64 6.51 3.58
CA SER A 96 1.94 7.18 3.66
C SER A 96 2.36 7.34 5.12
N VAL A 97 3.63 7.06 5.43
CA VAL A 97 4.17 7.21 6.80
C VAL A 97 3.93 8.62 7.35
N GLN A 98 4.01 9.65 6.49
CA GLN A 98 3.75 11.05 6.90
C GLN A 98 2.32 11.30 7.36
N HIS A 99 1.35 10.53 6.87
CA HIS A 99 -0.04 10.61 7.31
C HIS A 99 -0.25 9.85 8.63
N GLN A 100 0.48 8.76 8.84
CA GLN A 100 0.40 7.97 10.07
C GLN A 100 1.09 8.65 11.26
N SER A 101 2.17 9.41 11.05
CA SER A 101 2.85 10.16 12.12
C SER A 101 1.96 11.20 12.83
N LYS A 102 0.85 11.62 12.20
CA LYS A 102 -0.11 12.58 12.78
C LYS A 102 -1.10 11.95 13.75
N ASN A 103 -1.21 10.61 13.78
CA ASN A 103 -2.18 9.89 14.60
C ASN A 103 -1.54 9.13 15.77
N GLN A 104 -0.28 9.41 16.12
CA GLN A 104 0.37 8.79 17.27
C GLN A 104 -0.18 9.39 18.58
N HIS A 105 -1.15 8.69 19.16
CA HIS A 105 -1.55 8.85 20.57
C HIS A 105 -0.69 7.91 21.43
N PRO A 106 -0.27 8.28 22.66
CA PRO A 106 0.61 7.45 23.47
C PRO A 106 -0.19 6.54 24.40
N HIS A 107 -0.21 5.22 24.17
CA HIS A 107 -0.67 4.23 25.16
C HIS A 107 0.19 2.97 25.02
N THR A 108 1.07 2.65 25.98
CA THR A 108 0.87 1.83 27.19
C THR A 108 0.33 0.42 26.95
N PHE A 109 1.27 -0.54 26.97
CA PHE A 109 1.19 -1.97 27.29
C PHE A 109 0.16 -2.85 26.53
N ASP A 110 0.75 -3.64 25.62
CA ASP A 110 0.28 -4.87 24.98
C ASP A 110 -0.83 -4.78 23.93
N PHE A 111 -0.47 -5.24 22.71
CA PHE A 111 -1.26 -5.32 21.46
C PHE A 111 -1.19 -4.12 20.50
N CYS A 112 0.00 -3.51 20.39
CA CYS A 112 0.11 -2.12 19.92
C CYS A 112 -0.74 -1.16 20.78
#